data_AF-A0A4Y8L0T8-F1
#
_entry.id   AF-A0A4Y8L0T8-F1
#
_cell.length_a   1.000
_cell.length_b   1.000
_cell.length_c   1.000
_cell.angle_alpha   90.00
_cell.angle_beta   90.00
_cell.angle_gamma   90.00
#
_symmetry.space_group_name_H-M   'P 1'
#
loop_
_entity.id
_entity.type
_entity.pdbx_description
1 polymer ?
#
loop_
_entity_poly.entity_id
_entity_poly.type
_entity_poly.pdbx_seq_one_letter_code
_entity_poly.pdbx_strand_id
1 'polypeptide(L)'
;MQEIDLIIDDQPDYAEELVRLDIRNQEAHAELQSYNDTKQFIYKHTIAENFRYKQTQQDELYKLLYKDPDKFMGEITNTLQNIRRIKSDLNKEKYKNQEERIAWMRNLDKARNKYEVMKNLISK
;
A
#
# COMPACT_ATOMS: atom_id res chain seq x y z
N MET A 1 -21.75 25.55 12.19
CA MET A 1 -21.41 24.12 12.22
C MET A 1 -22.61 23.30 11.74
N GLN A 2 -23.23 23.70 10.61
CA GLN A 2 -24.46 23.10 10.07
C GLN A 2 -24.27 22.60 8.63
N GLU A 3 -23.08 22.80 8.05
CA GLU A 3 -22.85 22.53 6.62
C GLU A 3 -22.58 21.04 6.35
N ILE A 4 -21.96 20.32 7.29
CA ILE A 4 -21.65 18.89 7.11
C ILE A 4 -22.93 18.05 7.23
N ASP A 5 -23.79 18.35 8.21
CA ASP A 5 -25.04 17.61 8.41
C ASP A 5 -25.97 17.73 7.19
N LEU A 6 -26.11 18.93 6.62
CA LEU A 6 -26.88 19.16 5.39
C LEU A 6 -26.33 18.38 4.19
N ILE A 7 -25.00 18.29 4.05
CA ILE A 7 -24.35 17.53 2.97
C ILE A 7 -24.55 16.02 3.15
N ILE A 8 -24.51 15.53 4.39
CA ILE A 8 -24.76 14.11 4.70
C ILE A 8 -26.23 13.75 4.48
N ASP A 9 -27.15 14.63 4.87
CA ASP A 9 -28.59 14.43 4.66
C ASP A 9 -28.93 14.38 3.16
N ASP A 10 -28.29 15.22 2.33
CA ASP A 10 -28.46 15.22 0.88
C ASP A 10 -27.75 14.02 0.20
N GLN A 11 -26.61 13.58 0.72
CA GLN A 11 -25.81 12.47 0.17
C GLN A 11 -25.28 11.55 1.29
N PRO A 12 -26.04 10.50 1.67
CA PRO A 12 -25.69 9.63 2.79
C PRO A 12 -24.41 8.81 2.58
N ASP A 13 -23.96 8.63 1.34
CA ASP A 13 -22.70 7.95 1.02
C ASP A 13 -21.48 8.64 1.66
N TYR A 14 -21.53 9.97 1.84
CA TYR A 14 -20.44 10.71 2.49
C TYR A 14 -20.33 10.43 3.99
N ALA A 15 -21.39 9.96 4.64
CA ALA A 15 -21.30 9.53 6.04
C ALA A 15 -20.31 8.37 6.19
N GLU A 16 -20.33 7.42 5.26
CA GLU A 16 -19.41 6.28 5.30
C GLU A 16 -17.96 6.74 5.09
N GLU A 17 -17.73 7.67 4.16
CA GLU A 17 -16.39 8.23 3.93
C GLU A 17 -15.86 8.99 5.15
N LEU A 18 -16.70 9.78 5.82
CA LEU A 18 -16.35 10.49 7.04
C LEU A 18 -16.00 9.55 8.19
N VAL A 19 -16.77 8.48 8.38
CA VAL A 19 -16.46 7.45 9.39
C VAL A 19 -15.14 6.76 9.08
N ARG A 20 -14.90 6.39 7.82
CA ARG A 20 -13.61 5.81 7.40
C ARG A 20 -12.44 6.78 7.61
N LEU A 21 -12.65 8.08 7.38
CA LEU A 21 -11.64 9.12 7.60
C LEU A 21 -11.33 9.28 9.09
N ASP A 22 -12.35 9.32 9.95
CA ASP A 22 -12.19 9.40 11.39
C ASP A 22 -11.41 8.21 11.94
N ILE A 23 -11.75 6.99 11.50
CA ILE A 23 -11.00 5.78 11.85
C ILE A 23 -9.51 5.91 11.47
N ARG A 24 -9.21 6.38 10.25
CA ARG A 24 -7.81 6.58 9.81
C ARG A 24 -7.09 7.63 10.65
N ASN A 25 -7.76 8.72 11.02
CA ASN A 25 -7.19 9.76 11.85
C ASN A 25 -6.87 9.23 13.26
N GLN A 26 -7.79 8.47 13.86
CA GLN A 26 -7.57 7.82 15.15
C GLN A 26 -6.38 6.85 15.09
N GLU A 27 -6.27 6.06 14.02
CA GLU A 27 -5.12 5.18 13.80
C GLU A 27 -3.82 5.99 13.69
N ALA A 28 -3.79 7.07 12.91
CA ALA A 28 -2.62 7.93 12.79
C ALA A 28 -2.21 8.56 14.13
N HIS A 29 -3.17 8.99 14.94
CA HIS A 29 -2.90 9.49 16.30
C HIS A 29 -2.31 8.41 17.21
N ALA A 30 -2.85 7.19 17.18
CA ALA A 30 -2.33 6.06 17.95
C ALA A 30 -0.90 5.69 17.55
N GLU A 31 -0.58 5.73 16.25
CA GLU A 31 0.78 5.55 15.73
C GLU A 31 1.76 6.59 16.29
N LEU A 32 1.37 7.87 16.24
CA LEU A 32 2.22 8.96 16.74
C LEU A 32 2.41 8.89 18.25
N GLN A 33 1.38 8.52 19.00
CA GLN A 33 1.48 8.29 20.44
C GLN A 33 2.45 7.15 20.75
N SER A 34 2.29 6.00 20.10
CA SER A 34 3.19 4.85 20.28
C SER A 34 4.65 5.20 19.95
N TYR A 35 4.87 6.00 18.90
CA TYR A 35 6.19 6.49 18.55
C TYR A 35 6.75 7.44 19.61
N ASN A 36 5.94 8.33 20.19
CA ASN A 36 6.39 9.20 21.28
C ASN A 36 6.85 8.39 22.49
N ASP A 37 6.06 7.38 22.88
CA ASP A 37 6.25 6.57 24.10
C ASP A 37 7.38 5.55 23.96
N THR A 38 7.45 4.84 22.84
CA THR A 38 8.33 3.67 22.65
C THR A 38 9.38 3.85 21.55
N LYS A 39 9.31 4.94 20.76
CA LYS A 39 10.10 5.16 19.54
C LYS A 39 9.84 4.13 18.43
N GLN A 40 8.73 3.41 18.52
CA GLN A 40 8.29 2.45 17.50
C GLN A 40 6.85 2.77 17.06
N PHE A 41 6.58 2.55 15.77
CA PHE A 41 5.22 2.59 15.24
C PHE A 41 4.50 1.25 15.50
N ILE A 42 3.17 1.28 15.59
CA ILE A 42 2.31 0.10 15.69
C ILE A 42 2.19 -0.58 14.32
N TYR A 43 2.32 0.20 13.23
CA TYR A 43 2.18 -0.24 11.84
C TYR A 43 0.79 -0.78 11.47
N LYS A 44 -0.24 -0.26 12.13
CA LYS A 44 -1.65 -0.49 11.80
C LYS A 44 -2.14 0.49 10.73
N HIS A 45 -1.72 1.75 10.80
CA HIS A 45 -2.12 2.73 9.81
C HIS A 45 -1.50 2.41 8.45
N THR A 46 -2.28 2.55 7.38
CA THR A 46 -1.86 2.20 5.99
C THR A 46 -0.50 2.79 5.58
N ILE A 47 -0.19 4.03 5.97
CA ILE A 47 1.10 4.67 5.67
C ILE A 47 2.25 3.96 6.41
N ALA A 48 2.07 3.68 7.70
CA ALA A 48 3.09 3.03 8.52
C ALA A 48 3.29 1.58 8.07
N GLU A 49 2.20 0.85 7.80
CA GLU A 49 2.24 -0.50 7.23
C GLU A 49 3.05 -0.53 5.92
N ASN A 50 2.75 0.38 4.99
CA ASN A 50 3.45 0.49 3.71
C ASN A 50 4.93 0.84 3.88
N PHE A 51 5.26 1.71 4.84
CA PHE A 51 6.65 2.04 5.16
C PHE A 51 7.42 0.81 5.65
N ARG A 52 6.85 0.07 6.61
CA ARG A 52 7.44 -1.18 7.12
C ARG A 52 7.61 -2.21 6.01
N TYR A 53 6.60 -2.38 5.17
CA TYR A 53 6.66 -3.30 4.03
C TYR A 53 7.83 -2.93 3.10
N LYS A 54 7.98 -1.65 2.73
CA LYS A 54 9.09 -1.19 1.88
C LYS A 54 10.45 -1.47 2.52
N GLN A 55 10.59 -1.22 3.83
CA GLN A 55 11.83 -1.45 4.55
C GLN A 55 12.20 -2.94 4.58
N THR A 56 11.24 -3.82 4.89
CA THR A 56 11.45 -5.28 4.84
C THR A 56 11.82 -5.75 3.44
N GLN A 57 11.13 -5.27 2.40
CA GLN A 57 11.46 -5.60 1.01
C GLN A 57 12.86 -5.11 0.64
N GLN A 58 13.26 -3.92 1.10
CA GLN A 58 14.60 -3.39 0.84
C GLN A 58 15.68 -4.30 1.41
N ASP A 59 15.54 -4.75 2.66
CA ASP A 59 16.51 -5.64 3.30
C ASP A 59 16.61 -7.00 2.59
N GLU A 60 15.47 -7.61 2.23
CA GLU A 60 15.42 -8.88 1.50
C GLU A 60 16.05 -8.77 0.11
N LEU A 61 15.68 -7.73 -0.64
CA LEU A 61 16.15 -7.50 -1.99
C LEU A 61 17.62 -7.09 -2.03
N TYR A 62 18.09 -6.34 -1.04
CA TYR A 62 19.51 -6.00 -0.89
C TYR A 62 20.34 -7.26 -0.61
N LYS A 63 19.89 -8.13 0.29
CA LYS A 63 20.53 -9.44 0.52
C LYS A 63 20.56 -10.29 -0.74
N LEU A 64 19.47 -10.30 -1.51
CA LEU A 64 19.39 -11.02 -2.77
C LEU A 64 20.39 -10.45 -3.79
N LEU A 65 20.43 -9.14 -3.97
CA LEU A 65 21.35 -8.46 -4.90
C LEU A 65 22.81 -8.78 -4.57
N TYR A 66 23.19 -8.76 -3.29
CA TYR A 66 24.57 -9.06 -2.88
C TYR A 66 24.93 -10.54 -3.06
N LYS A 67 23.97 -11.46 -2.81
CA LYS A 67 24.22 -12.90 -2.86
C LYS A 67 24.17 -13.45 -4.30
N ASP A 68 23.24 -12.97 -5.11
CA ASP A 68 22.92 -13.49 -6.44
C ASP A 68 22.29 -12.39 -7.31
N PRO A 69 23.13 -11.58 -7.98
CA PRO A 69 22.67 -10.48 -8.84
C PRO A 69 21.80 -10.94 -10.01
N ASP A 70 22.08 -12.10 -10.60
CA ASP A 70 21.31 -12.63 -11.74
C ASP A 70 19.89 -12.97 -11.32
N LYS A 71 19.72 -13.61 -10.16
CA LYS A 71 18.40 -13.88 -9.59
C LYS A 71 17.67 -12.59 -9.23
N PHE A 72 18.37 -11.57 -8.76
CA PHE A 72 17.79 -10.25 -8.52
C PHE A 72 17.27 -9.62 -9.83
N MET A 73 18.04 -9.66 -10.93
CA MET A 73 17.58 -9.18 -12.24
C MET A 73 16.39 -9.98 -12.78
N GLY A 74 16.36 -11.30 -12.55
CA GLY A 74 15.20 -12.15 -12.80
C GLY A 74 13.96 -11.68 -12.02
N GLU A 75 14.12 -11.33 -10.75
CA GLU A 75 13.04 -10.86 -9.90
C GLU A 75 12.45 -9.51 -10.35
N ILE A 76 13.28 -8.60 -10.87
CA ILE A 76 12.82 -7.36 -11.50
C ILE A 76 11.89 -7.70 -12.69
N THR A 77 12.34 -8.61 -13.55
CA THR A 77 11.59 -9.02 -14.74
C THR A 77 10.25 -9.65 -14.35
N ASN A 78 10.27 -10.57 -13.39
CA ASN A 78 9.08 -11.21 -12.84
C ASN A 78 8.10 -10.19 -12.28
N THR A 79 8.60 -9.22 -11.51
CA THR A 79 7.77 -8.17 -10.90
C THR A 79 7.14 -7.27 -11.97
N LEU A 80 7.90 -6.88 -13.00
CA LEU A 80 7.37 -6.10 -14.12
C LEU A 80 6.29 -6.85 -14.90
N GLN A 81 6.49 -8.15 -15.16
CA GLN A 81 5.49 -8.99 -15.80
C GLN A 81 4.24 -9.12 -14.94
N ASN A 82 4.40 -9.31 -13.63
CA ASN A 82 3.28 -9.38 -12.70
C ASN A 82 2.47 -8.08 -12.68
N ILE A 83 3.13 -6.92 -12.64
CA ILE A 83 2.47 -5.61 -12.74
C ILE A 83 1.66 -5.50 -14.04
N ARG A 84 2.23 -5.90 -15.18
CA ARG A 84 1.55 -5.87 -16.48
C ARG A 84 0.32 -6.79 -16.49
N ARG A 85 0.45 -8.00 -15.94
CA ARG A 85 -0.64 -8.98 -15.83
C ARG A 85 -1.79 -8.43 -14.99
N ILE A 86 -1.51 -7.98 -13.76
CA ILE A 86 -2.54 -7.47 -12.84
C ILE A 86 -3.24 -6.24 -13.46
N LYS A 87 -2.49 -5.32 -14.08
CA LYS A 87 -3.09 -4.19 -14.82
C LYS A 87 -4.00 -4.65 -15.95
N SER A 88 -3.56 -5.62 -16.75
CA SER A 88 -4.40 -6.15 -17.83
C SER A 88 -5.66 -6.81 -17.29
N ASP A 89 -5.58 -7.53 -16.18
CA ASP A 89 -6.73 -8.22 -15.60
C ASP A 89 -7.73 -7.21 -15.01
N LEU A 90 -7.23 -6.16 -14.34
CA LEU A 90 -8.04 -5.01 -13.89
C LEU A 90 -8.74 -4.29 -15.05
N ASN A 91 -8.03 -4.01 -16.14
CA ASN A 91 -8.58 -3.32 -17.31
C ASN A 91 -9.63 -4.16 -18.06
N LYS A 92 -9.52 -5.49 -18.00
CA LYS A 92 -10.48 -6.42 -18.61
C LYS A 92 -11.64 -6.75 -17.67
N GLU A 93 -11.72 -6.09 -16.53
CA GLU A 93 -12.75 -6.30 -15.51
C GLU A 93 -12.97 -7.79 -15.16
N LYS A 94 -11.87 -8.55 -15.11
CA LYS A 94 -11.95 -10.00 -14.81
C LYS A 94 -12.36 -10.32 -13.37
N TYR A 95 -12.50 -9.31 -12.52
CA TYR A 95 -12.93 -9.45 -11.13
C TYR A 95 -14.44 -9.69 -11.07
N LYS A 96 -14.89 -10.49 -10.09
CA LYS A 96 -16.31 -10.86 -9.93
C LYS A 96 -17.08 -9.83 -9.11
N ASN A 97 -16.42 -9.18 -8.17
CA ASN A 97 -17.04 -8.22 -7.26
C ASN A 97 -16.09 -7.06 -6.92
N GLN A 98 -16.63 -6.03 -6.26
CA GLN A 98 -15.87 -4.84 -5.89
C GLN A 98 -14.74 -5.12 -4.89
N GLU A 99 -14.92 -6.12 -4.01
CA GLU A 99 -13.89 -6.54 -3.06
C GLU A 99 -12.67 -7.15 -3.75
N GLU A 100 -12.89 -8.01 -4.75
CA GLU A 100 -11.83 -8.62 -5.56
C GLU A 100 -11.08 -7.55 -6.37
N ARG A 101 -11.80 -6.55 -6.90
CA ARG A 101 -11.20 -5.38 -7.54
C ARG A 101 -10.27 -4.63 -6.58
N ILE A 102 -10.73 -4.36 -5.35
CA ILE A 102 -9.91 -3.70 -4.31
C ILE A 102 -8.69 -4.55 -3.96
N ALA A 103 -8.84 -5.88 -3.84
CA ALA A 103 -7.73 -6.79 -3.58
C ALA A 103 -6.69 -6.76 -4.72
N TRP A 104 -7.12 -6.74 -5.97
CA TRP A 104 -6.23 -6.64 -7.13
C TRP A 104 -5.51 -5.28 -7.19
N MET A 105 -6.20 -4.19 -6.84
CA MET A 105 -5.57 -2.87 -6.71
C MET A 105 -4.50 -2.86 -5.61
N ARG A 106 -4.77 -3.47 -4.45
CA ARG A 106 -3.78 -3.62 -3.37
C ARG A 106 -2.58 -4.46 -3.81
N ASN A 107 -2.81 -5.56 -4.53
CA ASN A 107 -1.73 -6.40 -5.06
C ASN A 107 -0.87 -5.66 -6.09
N LEU A 108 -1.51 -4.85 -6.94
CA LEU A 108 -0.81 -3.98 -7.89
C LEU A 108 0.08 -2.97 -7.17
N ASP A 109 -0.43 -2.35 -6.10
CA ASP A 109 0.32 -1.38 -5.31
C ASP A 109 1.53 -2.02 -4.61
N LYS A 110 1.36 -3.20 -4.00
CA LYS A 110 2.48 -3.99 -3.44
C LYS A 110 3.55 -4.30 -4.47
N ALA A 111 3.15 -4.76 -5.67
CA ALA A 111 4.09 -5.07 -6.75
C ALA A 111 4.84 -3.82 -7.24
N ARG A 112 4.16 -2.66 -7.34
CA ARG A 112 4.78 -1.37 -7.66
C ARG A 112 5.77 -0.93 -6.58
N ASN A 113 5.38 -1.02 -5.32
CA ASN A 113 6.25 -0.68 -4.19
C ASN A 113 7.50 -1.55 -4.18
N LYS A 114 7.38 -2.86 -4.44
CA LYS A 114 8.52 -3.77 -4.59
C LYS A 114 9.44 -3.34 -5.74
N TYR A 115 8.87 -3.01 -6.90
CA TYR A 115 9.63 -2.54 -8.06
C TYR A 115 10.37 -1.22 -7.80
N GLU A 116 9.74 -0.25 -7.14
CA GLU A 116 10.39 1.01 -6.73
C GLU A 116 11.57 0.76 -5.80
N VAL A 117 11.43 -0.17 -4.83
CA VAL A 117 12.55 -0.57 -3.97
C VAL A 117 13.70 -1.16 -4.80
N MET A 118 13.41 -2.08 -5.73
CA MET A 118 14.44 -2.66 -6.61
C MET A 118 15.15 -1.59 -7.46
N LYS A 119 14.39 -0.64 -8.03
CA LYS A 119 14.93 0.47 -8.82
C LYS A 119 15.88 1.33 -7.98
N ASN A 120 15.48 1.68 -6.76
CA ASN A 120 16.29 2.48 -5.83
C ASN A 120 17.56 1.76 -5.36
N LEU A 121 17.59 0.43 -5.37
CA LEU A 121 18.79 -0.34 -5.03
C LEU A 121 19.82 -0.35 -6.15
N ILE A 122 19.39 -0.27 -7.42
CA ILE A 122 20.29 -0.31 -8.60
C ILE A 122 20.76 1.09 -8.98
N SER A 123 19.98 2.12 -8.67
CA SER A 123 20.31 3.52 -8.99
C SER A 123 21.25 4.19 -7.97
N LYS A 124 21.71 3.46 -6.95
CA LYS A 124 22.67 3.92 -5.95
C LYS A 124 24.08 3.52 -6.36
#